data_AF-A0A6B1AHN6-F1
#
_entry.id   AF-A0A6B1AHN6-F1
#
_cell.length_a   1.000
_cell.length_b   1.000
_cell.length_c   1.000
_cell.angle_alpha   90.00
_cell.angle_beta   90.00
_cell.angle_gamma   90.00
#
_symmetry.space_group_name_H-M   'P 1'
#
loop_
_entity.id
_entity.type
_entity.pdbx_description
1 polymer ?
#
loop_
_entity_poly.entity_id
_entity_poly.type
_entity_poly.pdbx_seq_one_letter_code
_entity_poly.pdbx_strand_id
1 'polypeptide(L)'
;MAAKLSTSPSPRHLVRMIHRSTPMTRPEAGRRRGHRRAAGSAWRALGVSALALAGTASPALAQEAPGACVAPGSSLRLDHVPVAVGDLGALSQRLTDEFGFHVLEGRRDGNGLETAAIAFGDGTRLELRTVGGPGDSGTAATSEVQRYTELIADGGGGAYLALSGTDGTGLDQLLAVARDIEPDFAAAGSDAARRAAFPADHPLQAVFFVDPDPGAREPSTASGAAEHPNGARGLQAVWIMAEDPERLTRFLLAFGARDCGPSRHPEHLYGRAVGIRGGTAYIVDARLWMADPGSAPVVSLTVRGGPDSVSDNIVLGNAGGLWIELRPSEENG
;
A
#
# COMPACT_ATOMS: atom_id res chain seq x y z
N MET A 1 32.05 -30.81 -32.75
CA MET A 1 31.99 -32.08 -32.00
C MET A 1 31.85 -31.76 -30.52
N ALA A 2 30.80 -32.31 -29.89
CA ALA A 2 30.50 -32.43 -28.46
C ALA A 2 30.33 -31.15 -27.60
N ALA A 3 29.08 -30.68 -27.54
CA ALA A 3 28.53 -29.94 -26.40
C ALA A 3 28.33 -30.88 -25.19
N LYS A 4 28.45 -30.35 -23.96
CA LYS A 4 27.89 -30.95 -22.75
C LYS A 4 26.99 -29.94 -22.06
N LEU A 5 25.69 -30.10 -22.29
CA LEU A 5 24.61 -29.55 -21.48
C LEU A 5 24.53 -30.39 -20.19
N SER A 6 24.59 -29.72 -19.03
CA SER A 6 24.26 -30.34 -17.75
C SER A 6 22.89 -29.87 -17.33
N THR A 7 21.91 -30.77 -17.44
CA THR A 7 20.57 -30.63 -16.89
C THR A 7 20.52 -31.35 -15.55
N SER A 8 20.13 -30.65 -14.49
CA SER A 8 19.69 -31.28 -13.24
C SER A 8 18.49 -30.50 -12.72
N PRO A 9 17.31 -31.14 -12.59
CA PRO A 9 16.14 -30.51 -11.97
C PRO A 9 15.89 -30.98 -10.53
N SER A 10 15.18 -30.10 -9.80
CA SER A 10 14.28 -30.34 -8.65
C SER A 10 14.90 -30.61 -7.25
N PRO A 11 14.24 -30.19 -6.13
CA PRO A 11 12.84 -30.52 -5.82
C PRO A 11 11.96 -29.36 -5.30
N ARG A 12 10.81 -29.14 -5.98
CA ARG A 12 9.60 -28.57 -5.35
C ARG A 12 8.84 -29.72 -4.65
N HIS A 13 8.84 -29.73 -3.32
CA HIS A 13 7.82 -30.39 -2.49
C HIS A 13 6.88 -29.27 -2.01
N LEU A 14 5.60 -29.18 -2.38
CA LEU A 14 4.45 -30.08 -2.22
C LEU A 14 4.06 -30.26 -0.74
N VAL A 15 3.34 -29.28 -0.19
CA VAL A 15 2.40 -29.45 0.92
C VAL A 15 1.04 -28.92 0.45
N ARG A 16 0.24 -29.82 -0.12
CA ARG A 16 -1.18 -29.59 -0.43
C ARG A 16 -1.96 -30.11 0.77
N MET A 17 -2.33 -29.24 1.71
CA MET A 17 -3.23 -29.62 2.79
C MET A 17 -4.64 -29.83 2.22
N ILE A 18 -5.17 -31.01 2.53
CA ILE A 18 -6.50 -31.49 2.19
C ILE A 18 -7.50 -30.75 3.08
N HIS A 19 -8.21 -29.76 2.54
CA HIS A 19 -9.46 -29.32 3.17
C HIS A 19 -10.56 -30.34 2.84
N ARG A 20 -10.88 -31.17 3.84
CA ARG A 20 -12.09 -31.99 3.85
C ARG A 20 -13.30 -31.06 3.89
N SER A 21 -14.05 -31.03 2.80
CA SER A 21 -15.38 -30.44 2.73
C SER A 21 -16.34 -31.26 3.58
N THR A 22 -16.84 -30.69 4.67
CA THR A 22 -17.99 -31.23 5.41
C THR A 22 -19.26 -31.04 4.57
N PRO A 23 -20.07 -32.07 4.33
CA PRO A 23 -21.34 -31.90 3.63
C PRO A 23 -22.35 -31.17 4.51
N MET A 24 -22.95 -30.11 3.98
CA MET A 24 -24.13 -29.46 4.56
C MET A 24 -25.32 -30.42 4.54
N THR A 25 -25.69 -30.93 5.71
CA THR A 25 -26.99 -31.57 5.94
C THR A 25 -28.08 -30.51 6.05
N ARG A 26 -29.10 -30.62 5.18
CA ARG A 26 -30.39 -29.93 5.25
C ARG A 26 -31.03 -30.03 6.65
N PRO A 27 -31.67 -28.98 7.18
CA PRO A 27 -32.52 -29.14 8.35
C PRO A 27 -33.93 -29.59 7.93
N GLU A 28 -34.34 -30.73 8.44
CA GLU A 28 -35.73 -31.19 8.44
C GLU A 28 -36.58 -30.34 9.40
N ALA A 29 -37.80 -30.04 8.95
CA ALA A 29 -38.84 -29.40 9.74
C ALA A 29 -39.38 -30.36 10.82
N GLY A 30 -39.17 -30.02 12.09
CA GLY A 30 -39.62 -30.81 13.24
C GLY A 30 -40.40 -29.96 14.26
N ARG A 31 -41.72 -29.99 14.14
CA ARG A 31 -42.72 -29.42 15.05
C ARG A 31 -42.75 -30.22 16.36
N ARG A 32 -42.68 -29.59 17.56
CA ARG A 32 -43.41 -30.05 18.76
C ARG A 32 -43.42 -29.06 19.93
N ARG A 33 -44.61 -29.02 20.54
CA ARG A 33 -45.10 -28.24 21.69
C ARG A 33 -44.37 -28.53 23.01
N GLY A 34 -44.24 -27.47 23.82
CA GLY A 34 -44.79 -27.36 25.17
C GLY A 34 -44.16 -28.17 26.31
N HIS A 35 -43.63 -27.48 27.33
CA HIS A 35 -44.18 -27.47 28.69
C HIS A 35 -43.22 -26.89 29.75
N ARG A 36 -43.83 -26.15 30.69
CA ARG A 36 -43.59 -26.08 32.14
C ARG A 36 -42.49 -25.15 32.71
N ARG A 37 -43.02 -24.25 33.54
CA ARG A 37 -42.39 -23.51 34.65
C ARG A 37 -41.78 -24.44 35.70
N ALA A 38 -40.65 -24.02 36.27
CA ALA A 38 -40.25 -24.14 37.69
C ALA A 38 -39.02 -23.21 37.85
N ALA A 39 -39.09 -22.09 38.59
CA ALA A 39 -39.00 -21.98 40.05
C ALA A 39 -37.79 -22.75 40.61
N GLY A 40 -36.77 -22.01 41.05
CA GLY A 40 -35.55 -22.58 41.63
C GLY A 40 -34.50 -21.53 41.96
N SER A 41 -34.78 -20.73 42.97
CA SER A 41 -33.84 -19.89 43.71
C SER A 41 -32.77 -20.76 44.40
N ALA A 42 -31.48 -20.42 44.24
CA ALA A 42 -30.43 -20.88 45.13
C ALA A 42 -29.29 -19.86 45.17
N TRP A 43 -29.30 -19.10 46.26
CA TRP A 43 -28.23 -18.24 46.72
C TRP A 43 -26.94 -19.04 46.94
N ARG A 44 -25.81 -18.55 46.43
CA ARG A 44 -24.49 -18.81 47.01
C ARG A 44 -23.67 -17.53 47.02
N ALA A 45 -23.59 -16.95 48.20
CA ALA A 45 -22.65 -15.91 48.55
C ALA A 45 -21.23 -16.50 48.47
N LEU A 46 -20.44 -16.02 47.50
CA LEU A 46 -18.99 -16.16 47.50
C LEU A 46 -18.42 -14.84 48.00
N GLY A 47 -17.84 -14.87 49.19
CA GLY A 47 -17.09 -13.75 49.75
C GLY A 47 -15.87 -13.49 48.90
N VAL A 48 -15.82 -12.32 48.28
CA VAL A 48 -14.66 -11.82 47.55
C VAL A 48 -13.80 -11.08 48.56
N SER A 49 -12.67 -11.66 48.93
CA SER A 49 -11.59 -10.96 49.61
C SER A 49 -11.00 -9.91 48.65
N ALA A 50 -11.31 -8.64 48.88
CA ALA A 50 -10.69 -7.52 48.20
C ALA A 50 -9.24 -7.34 48.69
N LEU A 51 -8.28 -7.99 48.03
CA LEU A 51 -6.88 -7.58 48.12
C LEU A 51 -6.72 -6.31 47.28
N ALA A 52 -6.63 -5.16 47.95
CA ALA A 52 -6.22 -3.91 47.34
C ALA A 52 -4.73 -3.98 46.99
N LEU A 53 -4.41 -4.52 45.81
CA LEU A 53 -3.11 -4.31 45.19
C LEU A 53 -3.05 -2.84 44.77
N ALA A 54 -2.36 -2.02 45.56
CA ALA A 54 -1.92 -0.70 45.17
C ALA A 54 -0.90 -0.86 44.03
N GLY A 55 -1.41 -1.08 42.81
CA GLY A 55 -0.63 -1.02 41.59
C GLY A 55 -0.15 0.40 41.42
N THR A 56 1.14 0.63 41.61
CA THR A 56 1.80 1.84 41.14
C THR A 56 1.59 1.86 39.63
N ALA A 57 0.63 2.66 39.16
CA ALA A 57 0.46 2.96 37.75
C ALA A 57 1.79 3.55 37.30
N SER A 58 2.61 2.73 36.62
CA SER A 58 3.75 3.25 35.88
C SER A 58 3.17 4.32 34.97
N PRO A 59 3.66 5.58 35.03
CA PRO A 59 3.25 6.57 34.08
C PRO A 59 3.51 5.94 32.71
N ALA A 60 2.44 5.69 31.95
CA ALA A 60 2.56 5.36 30.55
C ALA A 60 3.35 6.53 29.98
N LEU A 61 4.64 6.31 29.71
CA LEU A 61 5.47 7.26 29.00
C LEU A 61 4.67 7.53 27.75
N ALA A 62 4.12 8.75 27.66
CA ALA A 62 3.49 9.22 26.45
C ALA A 62 4.54 8.99 25.36
N GLN A 63 4.28 7.99 24.51
CA GLN A 63 5.07 7.81 23.31
C GLN A 63 4.84 9.10 22.55
N GLU A 64 5.84 9.99 22.60
CA GLU A 64 5.90 11.14 21.70
C GLU A 64 5.56 10.58 20.33
N ALA A 65 4.49 11.12 19.73
CA ALA A 65 4.13 10.77 18.38
C ALA A 65 5.41 10.94 17.56
N PRO A 66 5.92 9.86 16.92
CA PRO A 66 7.21 9.91 16.27
C PRO A 66 7.20 11.08 15.31
N GLY A 67 8.00 12.10 15.60
CA GLY A 67 8.04 13.34 14.81
C GLY A 67 8.20 12.99 13.34
N ALA A 68 7.49 13.70 12.47
CA ALA A 68 7.40 13.38 11.05
C ALA A 68 8.81 13.14 10.46
N CYS A 69 9.07 11.91 10.01
CA CYS A 69 10.33 11.51 9.39
C CYS A 69 10.36 12.05 7.96
N VAL A 70 10.75 13.30 7.80
CA VAL A 70 10.81 14.00 6.50
C VAL A 70 12.23 14.45 6.22
N ALA A 71 12.63 14.44 4.95
CA ALA A 71 13.92 14.95 4.48
C ALA A 71 13.71 16.09 3.47
N PRO A 72 13.59 17.35 3.93
CA PRO A 72 13.36 18.49 3.03
C PRO A 72 14.45 18.68 1.96
N GLY A 73 15.68 18.24 2.23
CA GLY A 73 16.82 18.30 1.32
C GLY A 73 16.96 17.08 0.39
N SER A 74 16.07 16.09 0.45
CA SER A 74 16.10 14.97 -0.49
C SER A 74 15.76 15.43 -1.90
N SER A 75 16.43 14.85 -2.90
CA SER A 75 16.09 15.06 -4.31
C SER A 75 14.92 14.19 -4.78
N LEU A 76 14.42 13.29 -3.91
CA LEU A 76 13.20 12.51 -4.12
C LEU A 76 12.00 13.17 -3.45
N ARG A 77 10.87 13.11 -4.14
CA ARG A 77 9.54 13.43 -3.64
C ARG A 77 8.63 12.22 -3.77
N LEU A 78 7.78 12.01 -2.77
CA LEU A 78 6.65 11.09 -2.90
C LEU A 78 5.72 11.59 -4.00
N ASP A 79 5.42 10.76 -5.00
CA ASP A 79 4.56 11.17 -6.12
C ASP A 79 3.21 10.47 -6.05
N HIS A 80 3.20 9.15 -6.24
CA HIS A 80 1.96 8.37 -6.16
C HIS A 80 2.17 6.92 -5.79
N VAL A 81 1.07 6.26 -5.44
CA VAL A 81 1.01 4.81 -5.21
C VAL A 81 0.00 4.21 -6.18
N PRO A 82 0.44 3.46 -7.20
CA PRO A 82 -0.45 2.62 -7.98
C PRO A 82 -1.01 1.47 -7.14
N VAL A 83 -2.31 1.22 -7.24
CA VAL A 83 -3.05 0.20 -6.51
C VAL A 83 -3.76 -0.69 -7.50
N ALA A 84 -3.45 -1.99 -7.48
CA ALA A 84 -4.15 -3.00 -8.26
C ALA A 84 -5.52 -3.28 -7.63
N VAL A 85 -6.59 -3.18 -8.43
CA VAL A 85 -7.97 -3.33 -7.96
C VAL A 85 -8.73 -4.25 -8.90
N GLY A 86 -9.55 -5.16 -8.35
CA GLY A 86 -10.29 -6.13 -9.16
C GLY A 86 -11.52 -5.53 -9.86
N ASP A 87 -12.17 -4.55 -9.24
CA ASP A 87 -13.30 -3.81 -9.82
C ASP A 87 -13.11 -2.32 -9.52
N LEU A 88 -12.65 -1.59 -10.55
CA LEU A 88 -12.34 -0.17 -10.45
C LEU A 88 -13.59 0.68 -10.17
N GLY A 89 -14.72 0.35 -10.80
CA GLY A 89 -15.97 1.10 -10.64
C GLY A 89 -16.55 0.94 -9.25
N ALA A 90 -16.65 -0.30 -8.77
CA ALA A 90 -17.18 -0.60 -7.44
C ALA A 90 -16.32 0.02 -6.33
N LEU A 91 -14.98 -0.08 -6.42
CA LEU A 91 -14.11 0.53 -5.43
C LEU A 91 -14.16 2.07 -5.49
N SER A 92 -14.18 2.66 -6.68
CA SER A 92 -14.29 4.13 -6.83
C SER A 92 -15.57 4.66 -6.20
N GLN A 93 -16.71 4.01 -6.47
CA GLN A 93 -18.00 4.38 -5.87
C GLN A 93 -17.94 4.29 -4.34
N ARG A 94 -17.38 3.20 -3.80
CA ARG A 94 -17.23 3.01 -2.36
C ARG A 94 -16.35 4.09 -1.72
N LEU A 95 -15.21 4.41 -2.35
CA LEU A 95 -14.30 5.47 -1.90
C LEU A 95 -14.99 6.83 -1.85
N THR A 96 -15.88 7.11 -2.80
CA THR A 96 -16.67 8.35 -2.80
C THR A 96 -17.79 8.33 -1.77
N ASP A 97 -18.62 7.29 -1.75
CA ASP A 97 -19.84 7.27 -0.93
C ASP A 97 -19.56 7.02 0.56
N GLU A 98 -18.66 6.08 0.87
CA GLU A 98 -18.40 5.67 2.26
C GLU A 98 -17.28 6.49 2.90
N PHE A 99 -16.29 6.89 2.10
CA PHE A 99 -15.05 7.46 2.62
C PHE A 99 -14.84 8.92 2.22
N GLY A 100 -15.71 9.52 1.40
CA GLY A 100 -15.64 10.93 1.06
C GLY A 100 -14.41 11.31 0.24
N PHE A 101 -13.82 10.38 -0.51
CA PHE A 101 -12.79 10.70 -1.50
C PHE A 101 -13.44 11.16 -2.80
N HIS A 102 -12.84 12.18 -3.42
CA HIS A 102 -13.15 12.53 -4.79
C HIS A 102 -12.28 11.68 -5.72
N VAL A 103 -12.91 10.74 -6.43
CA VAL A 103 -12.23 9.87 -7.39
C VAL A 103 -12.45 10.44 -8.79
N LEU A 104 -11.35 10.72 -9.49
CA LEU A 104 -11.36 11.14 -10.88
C LEU A 104 -11.85 10.00 -11.78
N GLU A 105 -12.63 10.34 -12.81
CA GLU A 105 -13.20 9.35 -13.73
C GLU A 105 -12.11 8.46 -14.34
N GLY A 106 -12.42 7.17 -14.42
CA GLY A 106 -11.51 6.18 -14.97
C GLY A 106 -11.23 6.43 -16.45
N ARG A 107 -9.96 6.34 -16.84
CA ARG A 107 -9.53 6.36 -18.24
C ARG A 107 -8.91 5.01 -18.60
N ARG A 108 -9.26 4.49 -19.76
CA ARG A 108 -8.57 3.35 -20.35
C ARG A 108 -7.30 3.81 -21.06
N ASP A 109 -6.17 3.20 -20.70
CA ASP A 109 -4.88 3.43 -21.31
C ASP A 109 -4.70 2.50 -22.54
N GLY A 110 -3.89 2.91 -23.51
CA GLY A 110 -3.62 2.11 -24.73
C GLY A 110 -2.90 0.78 -24.49
N ASN A 111 -2.42 0.53 -23.26
CA ASN A 111 -1.76 -0.70 -22.85
C ASN A 111 -2.74 -1.76 -22.29
N GLY A 112 -4.05 -1.48 -22.24
CA GLY A 112 -5.06 -2.42 -21.73
C GLY A 112 -5.32 -2.33 -20.22
N LEU A 113 -4.76 -1.33 -19.54
CA LEU A 113 -5.12 -0.99 -18.15
C LEU A 113 -6.20 0.09 -18.13
N GLU A 114 -7.08 0.03 -17.13
CA GLU A 114 -7.99 1.10 -16.78
C GLU A 114 -7.53 1.74 -15.49
N THR A 115 -7.52 3.07 -15.45
CA THR A 115 -6.92 3.85 -14.37
C THR A 115 -7.91 4.90 -13.88
N ALA A 116 -8.22 4.93 -12.58
CA ALA A 116 -8.83 6.07 -11.90
C ALA A 116 -7.83 6.65 -10.89
N ALA A 117 -8.10 7.84 -10.34
CA ALA A 117 -7.17 8.44 -9.39
C ALA A 117 -7.86 9.24 -8.29
N ILE A 118 -7.26 9.26 -7.11
CA ILE A 118 -7.53 10.23 -6.05
C ILE A 118 -6.35 11.19 -6.05
N ALA A 119 -6.54 12.40 -6.60
CA ALA A 119 -5.53 13.43 -6.61
C ALA A 119 -5.69 14.34 -5.39
N PHE A 120 -4.58 14.60 -4.69
CA PHE A 120 -4.58 15.38 -3.48
C PHE A 120 -4.07 16.82 -3.71
N GLY A 121 -4.38 17.71 -2.77
CA GLY A 121 -4.03 19.12 -2.85
C GLY A 121 -2.53 19.43 -2.80
N ASP A 122 -1.69 18.49 -2.38
CA ASP A 122 -0.22 18.62 -2.41
C ASP A 122 0.45 18.02 -3.66
N GLY A 123 -0.37 17.63 -4.66
CA GLY A 123 0.08 17.05 -5.92
C GLY A 123 0.39 15.56 -5.86
N THR A 124 0.33 14.93 -4.68
CA THR A 124 0.40 13.46 -4.58
C THR A 124 -0.91 12.82 -5.04
N ARG A 125 -0.89 11.51 -5.34
CA ARG A 125 -2.12 10.79 -5.70
C ARG A 125 -2.12 9.30 -5.35
N LEU A 126 -3.30 8.71 -5.23
CA LEU A 126 -3.50 7.27 -5.36
C LEU A 126 -3.99 6.96 -6.77
N GLU A 127 -3.36 6.01 -7.43
CA GLU A 127 -3.71 5.60 -8.80
C GLU A 127 -4.33 4.20 -8.76
N LEU A 128 -5.65 4.10 -8.92
CA LEU A 128 -6.37 2.85 -8.90
C LEU A 128 -6.34 2.23 -10.30
N ARG A 129 -5.85 1.00 -10.44
CA ARG A 129 -5.71 0.35 -11.75
C ARG A 129 -6.29 -1.05 -11.78
N THR A 130 -7.05 -1.34 -12.82
CA THR A 130 -7.53 -2.69 -13.15
C THR A 130 -7.09 -3.09 -14.56
N VAL A 131 -7.15 -4.38 -14.85
CA VAL A 131 -6.98 -4.91 -16.21
C VAL A 131 -8.30 -4.77 -16.96
N GLY A 132 -8.27 -4.23 -18.18
CA GLY A 132 -9.44 -4.08 -19.03
C GLY A 132 -10.11 -5.42 -19.35
N GLY A 133 -11.39 -5.37 -19.73
CA GLY A 133 -12.20 -6.57 -19.99
C GLY A 133 -11.67 -7.46 -21.14
N PRO A 134 -12.04 -8.76 -21.16
CA PRO A 134 -11.52 -9.77 -22.09
C PRO A 134 -11.85 -9.57 -23.58
N GLY A 135 -12.49 -8.46 -23.97
CA GLY A 135 -12.80 -8.12 -25.37
C GLY A 135 -11.70 -7.36 -26.10
N ASP A 136 -10.67 -6.89 -25.39
CA ASP A 136 -9.68 -5.96 -25.92
C ASP A 136 -8.36 -6.65 -26.35
N SER A 137 -8.46 -7.88 -26.84
CA SER A 137 -7.37 -8.80 -27.19
C SER A 137 -6.43 -8.36 -28.33
N GLY A 138 -6.41 -7.08 -28.68
CA GLY A 138 -5.56 -6.52 -29.75
C GLY A 138 -4.12 -6.24 -29.33
N THR A 139 -3.85 -6.08 -28.03
CA THR A 139 -2.50 -5.78 -27.51
C THR A 139 -1.92 -7.00 -26.82
N ALA A 140 -0.71 -7.40 -27.23
CA ALA A 140 0.07 -8.39 -26.51
C ALA A 140 0.19 -7.94 -25.04
N ALA A 141 -0.11 -8.85 -24.10
CA ALA A 141 0.00 -8.57 -22.68
C ALA A 141 1.40 -8.03 -22.39
N THR A 142 1.47 -6.77 -21.96
CA THR A 142 2.72 -6.20 -21.48
C THR A 142 3.08 -6.86 -20.15
N SER A 143 4.36 -6.81 -19.76
CA SER A 143 4.79 -7.26 -18.43
C SER A 143 4.03 -6.52 -17.31
N GLU A 144 3.63 -5.28 -17.55
CA GLU A 144 2.82 -4.51 -16.61
C GLU A 144 1.41 -5.07 -16.46
N VAL A 145 0.68 -5.34 -17.57
CA VAL A 145 -0.66 -5.96 -17.51
C VAL A 145 -0.62 -7.33 -16.82
N GLN A 146 0.41 -8.13 -17.13
CA GLN A 146 0.61 -9.42 -16.47
C GLN A 146 0.78 -9.25 -14.95
N ARG A 147 1.59 -8.28 -14.53
CA ARG A 147 1.81 -7.99 -13.10
C ARG A 147 0.53 -7.53 -12.39
N TYR A 148 -0.28 -6.66 -13.01
CA TYR A 148 -1.56 -6.27 -12.43
C TYR A 148 -2.54 -7.44 -12.38
N THR A 149 -2.54 -8.32 -13.38
CA THR A 149 -3.36 -9.55 -13.39
C THR A 149 -3.02 -10.44 -12.20
N GLU A 150 -1.73 -10.66 -11.95
CA GLU A 150 -1.24 -11.46 -10.80
C GLU A 150 -1.64 -10.83 -9.48
N LEU A 151 -1.38 -9.54 -9.30
CA LEU A 151 -1.76 -8.82 -8.08
C LEU A 151 -3.25 -8.90 -7.81
N ILE A 152 -4.10 -8.70 -8.83
CA ILE A 152 -5.56 -8.79 -8.70
C ILE A 152 -6.00 -10.21 -8.35
N ALA A 153 -5.37 -11.23 -8.94
CA ALA A 153 -5.64 -12.63 -8.61
C ALA A 153 -5.31 -12.96 -7.14
N ASP A 154 -4.30 -12.29 -6.57
CA ASP A 154 -3.91 -12.37 -5.17
C ASP A 154 -4.71 -11.42 -4.25
N GLY A 155 -5.74 -10.76 -4.81
CA GLY A 155 -6.68 -9.90 -4.09
C GLY A 155 -6.57 -8.42 -4.42
N GLY A 156 -5.48 -7.96 -5.04
CA GLY A 156 -5.15 -6.56 -5.36
C GLY A 156 -4.03 -6.01 -4.48
N GLY A 157 -4.00 -4.68 -4.30
CA GLY A 157 -3.13 -4.00 -3.32
C GLY A 157 -2.16 -2.99 -3.93
N GLY A 158 -1.36 -2.33 -3.09
CA GLY A 158 -0.43 -1.32 -3.55
C GLY A 158 0.70 -1.93 -4.39
N ALA A 159 0.66 -1.71 -5.70
CA ALA A 159 1.51 -2.39 -6.66
C ALA A 159 2.95 -1.85 -6.66
N TYR A 160 3.12 -0.55 -6.40
CA TYR A 160 4.40 0.15 -6.48
C TYR A 160 4.42 1.42 -5.64
N LEU A 161 5.62 1.97 -5.43
CA LEU A 161 5.85 3.34 -4.96
C LEU A 161 6.48 4.15 -6.10
N ALA A 162 5.77 5.19 -6.55
CA ALA A 162 6.29 6.14 -7.53
C ALA A 162 6.98 7.30 -6.82
N LEU A 163 8.17 7.64 -7.31
CA LEU A 163 8.97 8.76 -6.84
C LEU A 163 9.22 9.75 -7.97
N SER A 164 9.17 11.03 -7.66
CA SER A 164 9.53 12.09 -8.60
C SER A 164 10.73 12.86 -8.11
N GLY A 165 11.34 13.64 -9.00
CA GLY A 165 12.34 14.62 -8.59
C GLY A 165 11.72 15.86 -7.96
N THR A 166 12.46 16.55 -7.10
CA THR A 166 12.06 17.83 -6.50
C THR A 166 12.26 19.01 -7.46
N ASP A 167 11.94 20.23 -6.99
CA ASP A 167 12.25 21.45 -7.73
C ASP A 167 13.73 21.49 -8.13
N GLY A 168 14.00 21.59 -9.43
CA GLY A 168 15.36 21.56 -9.98
C GLY A 168 16.01 20.19 -10.15
N THR A 169 15.36 19.10 -9.72
CA THR A 169 15.77 17.72 -10.02
C THR A 169 14.77 17.08 -10.98
N GLY A 170 15.15 16.95 -12.25
CA GLY A 170 14.41 16.22 -13.27
C GLY A 170 14.75 14.72 -13.28
N LEU A 171 13.99 13.95 -14.05
CA LEU A 171 14.17 12.50 -14.14
C LEU A 171 15.60 12.12 -14.57
N ASP A 172 16.18 12.80 -15.55
CA ASP A 172 17.52 12.46 -16.08
C ASP A 172 18.61 12.50 -14.99
N GLN A 173 18.51 13.42 -14.03
CA GLN A 173 19.43 13.48 -12.88
C GLN A 173 19.18 12.34 -11.89
N LEU A 174 17.91 11.99 -11.65
CA LEU A 174 17.58 10.81 -10.83
C LEU A 174 18.12 9.54 -11.46
N LEU A 175 17.98 9.37 -12.78
CA LEU A 175 18.50 8.19 -13.49
C LEU A 175 20.03 8.12 -13.44
N ALA A 176 20.72 9.27 -13.50
CA ALA A 176 22.17 9.30 -13.37
C ALA A 176 22.63 8.78 -12.00
N VAL A 177 22.00 9.25 -10.92
CA VAL A 177 22.27 8.76 -9.56
C VAL A 177 21.91 7.28 -9.42
N ALA A 178 20.74 6.88 -9.92
CA ALA A 178 20.27 5.50 -9.85
C ALA A 178 21.24 4.53 -10.53
N ARG A 179 21.77 4.86 -11.72
CA ARG A 179 22.72 4.02 -12.46
C ARG A 179 24.10 3.94 -11.82
N ASP A 180 24.49 4.95 -11.04
CA ASP A 180 25.75 4.91 -10.27
C ASP A 180 25.67 3.90 -9.13
N ILE A 181 24.51 3.79 -8.48
CA ILE A 181 24.26 2.87 -7.36
C ILE A 181 23.88 1.48 -7.85
N GLU A 182 23.06 1.42 -8.89
CA GLU A 182 22.45 0.22 -9.46
C GLU A 182 22.74 0.16 -10.96
N PRO A 183 23.90 -0.36 -11.38
CA PRO A 183 24.30 -0.38 -12.79
C PRO A 183 23.34 -1.14 -13.71
N ASP A 184 22.61 -2.11 -13.17
CA ASP A 184 21.58 -2.90 -13.87
C ASP A 184 20.25 -2.13 -14.02
N PHE A 185 20.19 -0.87 -13.55
CA PHE A 185 19.03 -0.02 -13.70
C PHE A 185 18.85 0.42 -15.15
N ALA A 186 18.13 -0.41 -15.90
CA ALA A 186 17.64 -0.10 -17.22
C ALA A 186 16.36 0.74 -17.11
N ALA A 187 16.31 1.89 -17.81
CA ALA A 187 15.06 2.61 -17.97
C ALA A 187 14.15 1.79 -18.90
N ALA A 188 13.07 1.22 -18.36
CA ALA A 188 12.02 0.60 -19.16
C ALA A 188 10.99 1.65 -19.61
N GLY A 189 10.96 2.01 -20.90
CA GLY A 189 9.80 2.67 -21.51
C GLY A 189 10.09 3.87 -22.42
N SER A 190 9.29 3.98 -23.49
CA SER A 190 9.32 4.96 -24.58
C SER A 190 8.52 6.24 -24.29
N ASP A 191 9.15 7.40 -24.50
CA ASP A 191 8.70 8.78 -24.80
C ASP A 191 7.34 9.38 -24.34
N ALA A 192 6.27 8.63 -24.08
CA ALA A 192 4.94 9.21 -23.80
C ALA A 192 4.67 9.52 -22.31
N ALA A 193 5.28 8.75 -21.41
CA ALA A 193 5.38 9.07 -19.99
C ALA A 193 6.80 8.72 -19.59
N ARG A 194 7.64 9.73 -19.36
CA ARG A 194 9.03 9.54 -18.95
C ARG A 194 9.02 8.82 -17.58
N ARG A 195 9.10 7.49 -17.61
CA ARG A 195 9.09 6.58 -16.47
C ARG A 195 10.35 5.73 -16.54
N ALA A 196 10.92 5.42 -15.39
CA ALA A 196 11.98 4.43 -15.27
C ALA A 196 11.69 3.49 -14.11
N ALA A 197 11.55 2.21 -14.41
CA ALA A 197 11.31 1.15 -13.43
C ALA A 197 12.42 0.10 -13.55
N PHE A 198 12.67 -0.62 -12.47
CA PHE A 198 13.56 -1.77 -12.50
C PHE A 198 12.89 -2.97 -13.23
N PRO A 199 13.68 -3.92 -13.75
CA PRO A 199 13.18 -5.22 -14.21
C PRO A 199 12.36 -5.95 -13.13
N ALA A 200 11.43 -6.80 -13.56
CA ALA A 200 10.49 -7.51 -12.66
C ALA A 200 11.14 -8.56 -11.74
N ASP A 201 12.40 -8.91 -11.97
CA ASP A 201 13.21 -9.79 -11.14
C ASP A 201 14.21 -9.01 -10.26
N HIS A 202 14.19 -7.68 -10.32
CA HIS A 202 15.09 -6.85 -9.54
C HIS A 202 14.57 -6.63 -8.11
N PRO A 203 15.42 -6.70 -7.05
CA PRO A 203 14.99 -6.49 -5.67
C PRO A 203 14.37 -5.12 -5.36
N LEU A 204 14.59 -4.12 -6.22
CA LEU A 204 14.05 -2.77 -6.11
C LEU A 204 12.82 -2.51 -7.03
N GLN A 205 12.27 -3.55 -7.66
CA GLN A 205 11.13 -3.42 -8.59
C GLN A 205 9.88 -2.75 -8.01
N ALA A 206 9.74 -2.70 -6.68
CA ALA A 206 8.63 -2.06 -6.01
C ALA A 206 8.69 -0.53 -6.08
N VAL A 207 9.81 0.06 -6.52
CA VAL A 207 9.99 1.51 -6.67
C VAL A 207 10.27 1.86 -8.13
N PHE A 208 9.74 2.97 -8.59
CA PHE A 208 10.05 3.51 -9.91
C PHE A 208 10.06 5.04 -9.90
N PHE A 209 10.73 5.63 -10.90
CA PHE A 209 10.75 7.07 -11.10
C PHE A 209 9.76 7.49 -12.17
N VAL A 210 9.17 8.66 -11.95
CA VAL A 210 8.40 9.39 -12.95
C VAL A 210 8.97 10.77 -13.14
N ASP A 211 8.97 11.23 -14.38
CA ASP A 211 9.01 12.66 -14.68
C ASP A 211 7.58 13.17 -14.54
N PRO A 212 7.27 13.91 -13.46
CA PRO A 212 5.93 14.43 -13.30
C PRO A 212 5.72 15.43 -14.42
N ASP A 213 4.73 15.15 -15.28
CA ASP A 213 4.41 15.96 -16.44
C ASP A 213 4.32 17.43 -15.98
N PRO A 214 5.13 18.35 -16.52
CA PRO A 214 5.11 19.74 -16.09
C PRO A 214 3.74 20.41 -16.28
N GLY A 215 2.88 19.87 -17.15
CA GLY A 215 1.46 20.27 -17.29
C GLY A 215 0.50 19.53 -16.34
N ALA A 216 0.91 18.41 -15.75
CA ALA A 216 0.14 17.65 -14.75
C ALA A 216 0.64 17.88 -13.30
N ARG A 217 1.81 18.54 -13.12
CA ARG A 217 2.41 18.85 -11.81
C ARG A 217 1.50 19.68 -10.92
N GLU A 218 0.48 20.31 -11.49
CA GLU A 218 -0.68 20.85 -10.80
C GLU A 218 -1.63 21.44 -11.87
N PRO A 219 -2.95 21.20 -11.85
CA PRO A 219 -3.79 22.39 -11.82
C PRO A 219 -3.38 23.11 -10.54
N SER A 220 -2.77 24.29 -10.66
CA SER A 220 -2.53 25.11 -9.47
C SER A 220 -3.81 25.12 -8.65
N THR A 221 -3.74 25.32 -7.35
CA THR A 221 -4.92 25.67 -6.54
C THR A 221 -5.89 26.68 -7.21
N ALA A 222 -5.47 27.41 -8.27
CA ALA A 222 -6.33 28.15 -9.19
C ALA A 222 -7.26 27.34 -10.14
N SER A 223 -7.24 26.01 -10.20
CA SER A 223 -8.15 25.21 -11.07
C SER A 223 -9.01 24.15 -10.36
N GLY A 224 -9.03 24.14 -9.02
CA GLY A 224 -10.08 23.45 -8.28
C GLY A 224 -10.02 21.91 -8.32
N ALA A 225 -8.86 21.32 -7.98
CA ALA A 225 -8.90 19.97 -7.44
C ALA A 225 -9.87 20.01 -6.25
N ALA A 226 -11.04 19.39 -6.40
CA ALA A 226 -12.08 19.52 -5.41
C ALA A 226 -11.55 18.98 -4.08
N GLU A 227 -11.61 19.80 -3.04
CA GLU A 227 -11.30 19.36 -1.68
C GLU A 227 -12.08 18.09 -1.40
N HIS A 228 -11.41 17.06 -0.90
CA HIS A 228 -12.09 15.83 -0.55
C HIS A 228 -13.04 16.11 0.63
N PRO A 229 -14.31 15.69 0.57
CA PRO A 229 -15.24 15.82 1.70
C PRO A 229 -14.72 15.28 3.04
N ASN A 230 -13.85 14.27 3.01
CA ASN A 230 -13.19 13.73 4.21
C ASN A 230 -11.99 14.55 4.71
N GLY A 231 -11.67 15.65 4.03
CA GLY A 231 -10.55 16.53 4.33
C GLY A 231 -9.18 15.96 3.97
N ALA A 232 -9.07 14.87 3.22
CA ALA A 232 -7.78 14.37 2.73
C ALA A 232 -7.04 15.44 1.89
N ARG A 233 -5.72 15.54 2.08
CA ARG A 233 -4.86 16.60 1.52
C ARG A 233 -3.59 16.09 0.85
N GLY A 234 -3.16 14.86 1.12
CA GLY A 234 -1.93 14.33 0.54
C GLY A 234 -1.50 12.99 1.09
N LEU A 235 -0.60 12.30 0.39
CA LEU A 235 0.11 11.15 0.93
C LEU A 235 1.14 11.62 1.95
N GLN A 236 1.15 10.99 3.12
CA GLN A 236 2.10 11.25 4.19
C GLN A 236 3.15 10.15 4.32
N ALA A 237 2.70 8.90 4.19
CA ALA A 237 3.60 7.77 4.34
C ALA A 237 3.17 6.55 3.53
N VAL A 238 4.14 5.69 3.21
CA VAL A 238 3.94 4.44 2.48
C VAL A 238 4.76 3.34 3.14
N TRP A 239 4.13 2.21 3.46
CA TRP A 239 4.77 1.00 3.97
C TRP A 239 5.00 0.03 2.82
N ILE A 240 6.27 -0.17 2.50
CA ILE A 240 6.72 -0.97 1.35
C ILE A 240 7.53 -2.17 1.83
N MET A 241 7.12 -3.35 1.38
CA MET A 241 7.86 -4.59 1.56
C MET A 241 8.99 -4.65 0.53
N ALA A 242 10.18 -4.97 1.01
CA ALA A 242 11.35 -5.18 0.20
C ALA A 242 11.99 -6.53 0.50
N GLU A 243 12.40 -7.24 -0.54
CA GLU A 243 13.18 -8.49 -0.40
C GLU A 243 14.54 -8.22 0.25
N ASP A 244 15.13 -7.07 -0.07
CA ASP A 244 16.36 -6.54 0.53
C ASP A 244 16.12 -5.12 1.07
N PRO A 245 15.62 -5.00 2.32
CA PRO A 245 15.27 -3.70 2.90
C PRO A 245 16.50 -2.79 3.08
N GLU A 246 17.69 -3.36 3.29
CA GLU A 246 18.92 -2.58 3.46
C GLU A 246 19.41 -2.02 2.12
N ARG A 247 19.24 -2.76 1.01
CA ARG A 247 19.51 -2.23 -0.34
C ARG A 247 18.53 -1.13 -0.72
N LEU A 248 17.23 -1.29 -0.49
CA LEU A 248 16.26 -0.21 -0.75
C LEU A 248 16.55 1.03 0.12
N THR A 249 16.89 0.83 1.39
CA THR A 249 17.28 1.94 2.28
C THR A 249 18.47 2.69 1.70
N ARG A 250 19.57 1.99 1.38
CA ARG A 250 20.79 2.61 0.80
C ARG A 250 20.49 3.32 -0.51
N PHE A 251 19.65 2.73 -1.36
CA PHE A 251 19.22 3.32 -2.62
C PHE A 251 18.55 4.68 -2.38
N LEU A 252 17.56 4.76 -1.47
CA LEU A 252 16.88 6.03 -1.16
C LEU A 252 17.83 7.06 -0.53
N LEU A 253 18.72 6.63 0.37
CA LEU A 253 19.68 7.52 1.04
C LEU A 253 20.64 8.21 0.06
N ALA A 254 20.97 7.55 -1.05
CA ALA A 254 21.82 8.14 -2.07
C ALA A 254 21.19 9.35 -2.79
N PHE A 255 19.87 9.53 -2.66
CA PHE A 255 19.15 10.73 -3.11
C PHE A 255 18.90 11.73 -1.98
N GLY A 256 19.69 11.69 -0.91
CA GLY A 256 19.57 12.60 0.22
C GLY A 256 18.34 12.34 1.09
N ALA A 257 17.73 11.16 1.01
CA ALA A 257 16.75 10.72 1.99
C ALA A 257 17.38 10.64 3.39
N ARG A 258 16.55 10.67 4.44
CA ARG A 258 17.00 10.62 5.83
C ARG A 258 16.58 9.31 6.49
N ASP A 259 17.54 8.59 7.05
CA ASP A 259 17.24 7.45 7.93
C ASP A 259 16.78 7.97 9.29
N CYS A 260 15.57 7.60 9.70
CA CYS A 260 15.00 7.94 11.01
C CYS A 260 15.00 6.74 11.97
N GLY A 261 15.57 5.60 11.56
CA GLY A 261 15.69 4.41 12.35
C GLY A 261 14.45 3.50 12.31
N PRO A 262 14.35 2.56 13.26
CA PRO A 262 13.25 1.60 13.29
C PRO A 262 11.92 2.28 13.63
N SER A 263 10.85 1.78 13.03
CA SER A 263 9.48 2.21 13.27
C SER A 263 8.54 1.01 13.34
N ARG A 264 7.39 1.21 13.98
CA ARG A 264 6.37 0.19 14.19
C ARG A 264 5.03 0.71 13.69
N HIS A 265 4.42 -0.04 12.78
CA HIS A 265 3.06 0.20 12.32
C HIS A 265 2.06 -0.22 13.42
N PRO A 266 0.85 0.39 13.46
CA PRO A 266 -0.22 -0.06 14.35
C PRO A 266 -0.50 -1.58 14.26
N GLU A 267 -0.47 -2.14 13.05
CA GLU A 267 -0.69 -3.58 12.79
C GLU A 267 0.56 -4.46 13.02
N HIS A 268 1.43 -4.07 13.95
CA HIS A 268 2.63 -4.85 14.32
C HIS A 268 3.65 -5.07 13.18
N LEU A 269 3.58 -4.32 12.07
CA LEU A 269 4.67 -4.28 11.10
C LEU A 269 5.86 -3.56 11.72
N TYR A 270 7.05 -4.11 11.52
CA TYR A 270 8.30 -3.47 11.89
C TYR A 270 9.05 -3.13 10.61
N GLY A 271 9.43 -1.86 10.49
CA GLY A 271 10.16 -1.37 9.33
C GLY A 271 11.17 -0.31 9.71
N ARG A 272 11.98 0.12 8.74
CA ARG A 272 12.87 1.26 8.86
C ARG A 272 12.21 2.48 8.23
N ALA A 273 12.12 3.58 8.98
CA ALA A 273 11.56 4.83 8.48
C ALA A 273 12.63 5.61 7.71
N VAL A 274 12.34 5.90 6.44
CA VAL A 274 13.20 6.68 5.55
C VAL A 274 12.43 7.90 5.06
N GLY A 275 12.82 9.07 5.53
CA GLY A 275 12.20 10.33 5.17
C GLY A 275 12.65 10.80 3.80
N ILE A 276 11.69 11.20 2.97
CA ILE A 276 11.90 11.84 1.67
C ILE A 276 11.19 13.19 1.66
N ARG A 277 11.22 13.93 0.55
CA ARG A 277 10.43 15.16 0.48
C ARG A 277 8.94 14.80 0.34
N GLY A 278 8.11 15.44 1.16
CA GLY A 278 6.66 15.25 1.13
C GLY A 278 6.14 14.03 1.89
N GLY A 279 7.00 13.16 2.44
CA GLY A 279 6.52 12.02 3.22
C GLY A 279 7.61 11.08 3.71
N THR A 280 7.18 9.90 4.18
CA THR A 280 8.04 8.84 4.72
C THR A 280 7.80 7.52 3.98
N ALA A 281 8.88 6.86 3.57
CA ALA A 281 8.84 5.45 3.17
C ALA A 281 9.22 4.57 4.37
N TYR A 282 8.33 3.67 4.79
CA TYR A 282 8.61 2.66 5.79
C TYR A 282 8.98 1.35 5.09
N ILE A 283 10.23 0.95 5.19
CA ILE A 283 10.76 -0.22 4.51
C ILE A 283 10.64 -1.43 5.43
N VAL A 284 9.81 -2.38 5.05
CA VAL A 284 9.53 -3.62 5.78
C VAL A 284 10.29 -4.77 5.13
N ASP A 285 10.91 -5.62 5.94
CA ASP A 285 11.52 -6.86 5.44
C ASP A 285 10.42 -7.83 5.01
N ALA A 286 10.34 -8.10 3.70
CA ALA A 286 9.33 -8.99 3.13
C ALA A 286 9.39 -10.41 3.70
N ARG A 287 10.53 -10.84 4.28
CA ARG A 287 10.70 -12.16 4.90
C ARG A 287 10.11 -12.25 6.31
N LEU A 288 9.94 -11.11 6.98
CA LEU A 288 9.31 -11.04 8.30
C LEU A 288 7.79 -10.97 8.19
N TRP A 289 7.29 -10.57 7.03
CA TRP A 289 5.89 -10.63 6.70
C TRP A 289 5.57 -12.00 6.10
N MET A 290 4.60 -12.72 6.65
CA MET A 290 4.14 -13.99 6.09
C MET A 290 3.27 -13.77 4.84
N ALA A 291 3.69 -12.88 3.94
CA ALA A 291 3.06 -12.71 2.64
C ALA A 291 3.38 -13.90 1.76
N ASP A 292 2.38 -14.33 0.98
CA ASP A 292 2.61 -15.24 -0.11
C ASP A 292 3.54 -14.58 -1.15
N PRO A 293 4.53 -15.30 -1.70
CA PRO A 293 5.33 -14.80 -2.83
C PRO A 293 4.41 -14.36 -3.96
N GLY A 294 4.42 -13.07 -4.30
CA GLY A 294 3.48 -12.47 -5.25
C GLY A 294 2.68 -11.30 -4.68
N SER A 295 2.53 -11.25 -3.36
CA SER A 295 1.77 -10.20 -2.64
C SER A 295 2.17 -8.78 -3.07
N ALA A 296 1.20 -7.87 -3.02
CA ALA A 296 1.40 -6.46 -3.34
C ALA A 296 2.50 -5.85 -2.44
N PRO A 297 3.52 -5.18 -2.99
CA PRO A 297 4.65 -4.72 -2.20
C PRO A 297 4.29 -3.56 -1.26
N VAL A 298 3.30 -2.74 -1.58
CA VAL A 298 2.82 -1.67 -0.68
C VAL A 298 1.61 -2.19 0.11
N VAL A 299 1.78 -2.28 1.43
CA VAL A 299 0.81 -2.92 2.34
C VAL A 299 0.00 -1.92 3.15
N SER A 300 0.52 -0.71 3.33
CA SER A 300 -0.17 0.35 4.06
C SER A 300 0.26 1.71 3.54
N LEU A 301 -0.63 2.69 3.60
CA LEU A 301 -0.30 4.09 3.39
C LEU A 301 -1.07 4.97 4.36
N THR A 302 -0.49 6.12 4.65
CA THR A 302 -1.10 7.16 5.47
C THR A 302 -1.38 8.37 4.58
N VAL A 303 -2.63 8.81 4.60
CA VAL A 303 -3.10 10.05 3.98
C VAL A 303 -3.16 11.12 5.07
N ARG A 304 -2.54 12.26 4.80
CA ARG A 304 -2.67 13.48 5.60
C ARG A 304 -4.04 14.11 5.32
N GLY A 305 -4.82 14.30 6.37
CA GLY A 305 -6.06 15.05 6.41
C GLY A 305 -5.87 16.50 6.83
N GLY A 306 -6.94 17.27 6.79
CA GLY A 306 -7.03 18.60 7.39
C GLY A 306 -7.29 18.55 8.90
N PRO A 307 -7.39 19.72 9.56
CA PRO A 307 -7.71 19.79 10.99
C PRO A 307 -9.09 19.20 11.31
N ASP A 308 -10.03 19.31 10.38
CA ASP A 308 -11.40 18.79 10.53
C ASP A 308 -11.57 17.36 9.99
N SER A 309 -10.48 16.70 9.57
CA SER A 309 -10.57 15.32 9.09
C SER A 309 -10.94 14.39 10.23
N VAL A 310 -11.99 13.59 10.01
CA VAL A 310 -12.33 12.50 10.91
C VAL A 310 -11.23 11.44 10.76
N SER A 311 -10.52 11.16 11.85
CA SER A 311 -9.52 10.10 11.88
C SER A 311 -10.23 8.75 11.79
N ASP A 312 -10.33 8.20 10.59
CA ASP A 312 -10.80 6.84 10.37
C ASP A 312 -9.70 5.99 9.75
N ASN A 313 -9.49 4.81 10.35
CA ASN A 313 -8.72 3.76 9.72
C ASN A 313 -9.55 3.16 8.60
N ILE A 314 -9.28 3.60 7.37
CA ILE A 314 -9.95 3.12 6.18
C ILE A 314 -9.22 1.86 5.72
N VAL A 315 -9.68 0.73 6.23
CA VAL A 315 -9.27 -0.55 5.67
C VAL A 315 -9.98 -0.68 4.34
N LEU A 316 -9.26 -0.54 3.22
CA LEU A 316 -9.76 -0.96 1.92
C LEU A 316 -9.74 -2.49 1.83
N GLY A 317 -10.54 -3.13 2.70
CA GLY A 317 -10.84 -4.54 2.66
C GLY A 317 -11.59 -4.81 1.36
N ASN A 318 -10.88 -5.44 0.42
CA ASN A 318 -11.20 -5.78 -0.98
C ASN A 318 -10.35 -5.09 -2.07
N ALA A 319 -9.48 -4.15 -1.73
CA ALA A 319 -8.38 -3.74 -2.61
C ALA A 319 -7.08 -4.47 -2.21
N GLY A 320 -7.18 -5.80 -2.04
CA GLY A 320 -6.05 -6.72 -1.84
C GLY A 320 -5.13 -6.46 -0.67
N GLY A 321 -5.71 -6.07 0.46
CA GLY A 321 -4.97 -5.95 1.71
C GLY A 321 -4.17 -4.66 1.86
N LEU A 322 -4.40 -3.65 1.00
CA LEU A 322 -3.88 -2.31 1.24
C LEU A 322 -4.64 -1.61 2.38
N TRP A 323 -3.93 -1.22 3.43
CA TRP A 323 -4.46 -0.37 4.49
C TRP A 323 -4.31 1.12 4.14
N ILE A 324 -5.38 1.90 4.31
CA ILE A 324 -5.33 3.36 4.14
C ILE A 324 -5.71 4.03 5.46
N GLU A 325 -4.77 4.74 6.06
CA GLU A 325 -5.03 5.49 7.29
C GLU A 325 -5.18 6.97 6.96
N LEU A 326 -6.32 7.58 7.30
CA LEU A 326 -6.48 9.04 7.24
C LEU A 326 -6.10 9.64 8.61
N ARG A 327 -5.00 10.38 8.65
CA ARG A 327 -4.56 11.09 9.87
C ARG A 327 -4.88 12.56 9.77
N PRO A 328 -5.53 13.17 10.78
CA PRO A 328 -5.62 14.62 10.87
C PRO A 328 -4.21 15.21 10.81
N SER A 329 -4.03 16.32 10.11
CA SER A 329 -2.82 17.09 10.31
C SER A 329 -2.82 17.54 11.76
N GLU A 330 -1.93 17.00 12.59
CA GLU A 330 -1.58 17.69 13.83
C GLU A 330 -1.16 19.09 13.38
N GLU A 331 -1.88 20.12 13.85
CA GLU A 331 -1.45 21.49 13.64
C GLU A 331 0.01 21.54 14.08
N ASN A 332 0.93 21.70 13.13
CA ASN A 332 2.35 21.81 13.42
C ASN A 332 2.48 23.00 14.40
N GLY A 333 2.60 22.68 15.69
CA GLY A 333 3.03 23.61 16.73
C GLY A 333 4.49 23.99 16.53
#